data_AF-A0A8I0C8E8-F1
#
_entry.id   AF-A0A8I0C8E8-F1
#
_cell.length_a   1.000
_cell.length_b   1.000
_cell.length_c   1.000
_cell.angle_alpha   90.00
_cell.angle_beta   90.00
_cell.angle_gamma   90.00
#
_symmetry.space_group_name_H-M   'P 1'
#
loop_
_entity.id
_entity.type
_entity.pdbx_description
1 polymer ?
#
loop_
_entity_poly.entity_id
_entity_poly.type
_entity_poly.pdbx_seq_one_letter_code
_entity_poly.pdbx_strand_id
1 'polypeptide(L)'
;MSAAARMKPLTLRPLTRGERALACEMFGEALDAARIRLIALPVWPRAFATGKTLLAFPTAQAATDFAAEPLALQGLFVHELTHVWQAQNGTALLPAKIRAGDGRAAYAYDLFDGRGFADLNIEQQAMVAQHAFLASRGAALRIPALAYGAYLAGLAPRQSDKPRNV
;
A
#
# COMPACT_ATOMS: atom_id res chain seq x y z
N MET A 1 -2.90 -18.82 19.19
CA MET A 1 -3.17 -18.17 17.89
C MET A 1 -2.79 -19.17 16.80
N SER A 2 -3.74 -19.61 15.97
CA SER A 2 -3.41 -20.50 14.84
C SER A 2 -2.48 -19.75 13.89
N ALA A 3 -1.39 -20.37 13.47
CA ALA A 3 -0.59 -19.82 12.36
C ALA A 3 -1.53 -19.70 11.15
N ALA A 4 -1.69 -18.47 10.66
CA ALA A 4 -2.54 -18.23 9.50
C ALA A 4 -1.91 -18.89 8.26
N ALA A 5 -2.75 -19.47 7.40
CA ALA A 5 -2.27 -20.27 6.28
C ALA A 5 -1.50 -19.41 5.28
N ARG A 6 -0.39 -19.94 4.76
CA ARG A 6 0.42 -19.32 3.71
C ARG A 6 0.06 -19.89 2.34
N MET A 7 0.27 -19.09 1.31
CA MET A 7 0.14 -19.51 -0.08
C MET A 7 1.23 -20.51 -0.44
N LYS A 8 0.91 -21.40 -1.38
CA LYS A 8 1.92 -22.28 -1.98
C LYS A 8 2.89 -21.45 -2.85
N PRO A 9 4.18 -21.80 -2.93
CA PRO A 9 5.13 -21.10 -3.79
C PRO A 9 4.64 -21.02 -5.24
N LEU A 10 4.95 -19.91 -5.92
CA LEU A 10 4.62 -19.63 -7.32
C LEU A 10 3.11 -19.69 -7.66
N THR A 11 2.24 -19.63 -6.65
CA THR A 11 0.80 -19.53 -6.87
C THR A 11 0.36 -18.09 -7.00
N LEU A 12 -0.56 -17.85 -7.93
CA LEU A 12 -1.20 -16.57 -8.19
C LEU A 12 -2.66 -16.65 -7.73
N ARG A 13 -3.16 -15.62 -7.03
CA ARG A 13 -4.58 -15.52 -6.67
C ARG A 13 -5.11 -14.09 -6.77
N PRO A 14 -6.42 -13.90 -6.96
CA PRO A 14 -7.05 -12.60 -6.71
C PRO A 14 -7.02 -12.23 -5.23
N LEU A 15 -7.25 -10.94 -4.95
CA LEU A 15 -7.50 -10.48 -3.59
C LEU A 15 -8.76 -11.15 -3.02
N THR A 16 -8.69 -11.53 -1.74
CA THR A 16 -9.82 -12.05 -0.96
C THR A 16 -10.87 -10.97 -0.73
N ARG A 17 -12.03 -11.35 -0.19
CA ARG A 17 -13.04 -10.37 0.23
C ARG A 17 -12.51 -9.44 1.33
N GLY A 18 -11.77 -9.97 2.31
CA GLY A 18 -11.19 -9.18 3.39
C GLY A 18 -10.13 -8.18 2.87
N GLU A 19 -9.26 -8.63 1.99
CA GLU A 19 -8.24 -7.77 1.36
C GLU A 19 -8.84 -6.66 0.50
N ARG A 20 -9.94 -6.95 -0.22
CA ARG A 20 -10.69 -5.93 -0.96
C ARG A 20 -11.34 -4.91 -0.04
N ALA A 21 -11.83 -5.34 1.12
CA ALA A 21 -12.38 -4.43 2.11
C ALA A 21 -11.29 -3.49 2.66
N LEU A 22 -10.10 -4.01 2.98
CA LEU A 22 -8.95 -3.18 3.37
C LEU A 22 -8.55 -2.18 2.27
N ALA A 23 -8.52 -2.64 1.01
CA ALA A 23 -8.23 -1.76 -0.12
C ALA A 23 -9.29 -0.65 -0.28
N CYS A 24 -10.58 -0.99 -0.17
CA CYS A 24 -11.67 -0.03 -0.25
C CYS A 24 -11.63 0.97 0.91
N GLU A 25 -11.32 0.53 2.12
CA GLU A 25 -11.17 1.42 3.28
C GLU A 25 -10.07 2.46 3.06
N MET A 26 -8.91 2.05 2.55
CA MET A 26 -7.74 2.92 2.43
C MET A 26 -7.75 3.79 1.18
N PHE A 27 -8.29 3.29 0.06
CA PHE A 27 -8.15 3.92 -1.25
C PHE A 27 -9.49 4.21 -1.94
N GLY A 28 -10.60 3.68 -1.42
CA GLY A 28 -11.92 3.80 -2.04
C GLY A 28 -11.91 3.39 -3.51
N GLU A 29 -12.59 4.19 -4.33
CA GLU A 29 -12.66 4.00 -5.79
C GLU A 29 -11.37 4.40 -6.54
N ALA A 30 -10.36 4.97 -5.85
CA ALA A 30 -9.10 5.35 -6.47
C ALA A 30 -8.19 4.14 -6.77
N LEU A 31 -8.55 2.96 -6.26
CA LEU A 31 -7.85 1.70 -6.47
C LEU A 31 -8.82 0.63 -6.98
N ASP A 32 -8.62 0.20 -8.22
CA ASP A 32 -9.30 -0.95 -8.79
C ASP A 32 -8.71 -2.25 -8.23
N ALA A 33 -9.20 -2.64 -7.05
CA ALA A 33 -8.81 -3.86 -6.38
C ALA A 33 -9.22 -5.13 -7.15
N ALA A 34 -10.23 -5.06 -8.04
CA ALA A 34 -10.72 -6.18 -8.86
C ALA A 34 -9.62 -6.76 -9.75
N ARG A 35 -8.75 -5.87 -10.27
CA ARG A 35 -7.64 -6.24 -11.16
C ARG A 35 -6.40 -6.74 -10.44
N ILE A 36 -6.30 -6.57 -9.12
CA ILE A 36 -5.11 -6.94 -8.35
C ILE A 36 -5.03 -8.46 -8.17
N ARG A 37 -3.82 -8.98 -8.35
CA ARG A 37 -3.42 -10.37 -8.10
C ARG A 37 -2.21 -10.39 -7.17
N LEU A 38 -2.10 -11.45 -6.39
CA LEU A 38 -0.97 -11.69 -5.50
C LEU A 38 -0.24 -12.97 -5.91
N ILE A 39 1.08 -12.90 -6.01
CA ILE A 39 1.95 -14.06 -6.26
C ILE A 39 2.89 -14.30 -5.08
N ALA A 40 3.03 -15.58 -4.70
CA ALA A 40 4.04 -16.01 -3.74
C ALA A 40 5.35 -16.32 -4.45
N LEU A 41 6.41 -15.57 -4.19
CA LEU A 41 7.73 -15.78 -4.78
C LEU A 41 8.66 -16.51 -3.79
N PRO A 42 9.19 -17.70 -4.16
CA PRO A 42 10.24 -18.34 -3.38
C PRO A 42 11.56 -17.56 -3.54
N VAL A 43 12.41 -17.59 -2.51
CA VAL A 43 13.78 -17.02 -2.51
C VAL A 43 13.85 -15.48 -2.62
N TRP A 44 12.78 -14.79 -3.01
CA TRP A 44 12.74 -13.33 -3.02
C TRP A 44 12.52 -12.75 -1.61
N PRO A 45 13.33 -11.77 -1.15
CA PRO A 45 13.39 -11.42 0.27
C PRO A 45 12.34 -10.40 0.73
N ARG A 46 11.68 -9.67 -0.18
CA ARG A 46 10.82 -8.52 0.18
C ARG A 46 9.53 -8.47 -0.63
N ALA A 47 8.46 -7.96 -0.04
CA ALA A 47 7.26 -7.64 -0.80
C ALA A 47 7.51 -6.48 -1.77
N PHE A 48 6.80 -6.46 -2.89
CA PHE A 48 6.82 -5.37 -3.86
C PHE A 48 5.60 -5.42 -4.80
N ALA A 49 5.17 -4.25 -5.29
CA ALA A 49 4.28 -4.14 -6.44
C ALA A 49 5.07 -4.06 -7.76
N THR A 50 4.65 -4.80 -8.79
CA THR A 50 5.28 -4.77 -10.13
C THR A 50 4.57 -3.87 -11.13
N GLY A 51 3.56 -3.13 -10.68
CA GLY A 51 2.78 -2.21 -11.50
C GLY A 51 1.33 -2.13 -11.05
N LYS A 52 0.41 -2.03 -12.02
CA LYS A 52 -1.02 -1.74 -11.78
C LYS A 52 -1.83 -2.91 -11.22
N THR A 53 -1.32 -4.13 -11.29
CA THR A 53 -2.16 -5.33 -11.11
C THR A 53 -1.53 -6.46 -10.30
N LEU A 54 -0.23 -6.41 -9.99
CA LEU A 54 0.46 -7.53 -9.39
C LEU A 54 1.26 -7.11 -8.15
N LEU A 55 0.95 -7.81 -7.06
CA LEU A 55 1.69 -7.81 -5.81
C LEU A 55 2.49 -9.10 -5.71
N ALA A 56 3.76 -9.00 -5.36
CA ALA A 56 4.62 -10.12 -5.12
C ALA A 56 5.06 -10.14 -3.66
N PHE A 57 4.90 -11.27 -2.98
CA PHE A 57 5.31 -11.46 -1.60
C PHE A 57 6.26 -12.64 -1.47
N PRO A 58 7.25 -12.58 -0.56
CA PRO A 58 8.03 -13.74 -0.17
C PRO A 58 7.09 -14.84 0.30
N THR A 59 7.32 -16.11 -0.08
CA THR A 59 6.45 -17.23 0.32
C THR A 59 6.17 -17.28 1.83
N ALA A 60 7.17 -16.94 2.66
CA ALA A 60 7.04 -16.93 4.12
C ALA A 60 6.01 -15.89 4.65
N GLN A 61 5.75 -14.84 3.87
CA GLN A 61 4.84 -13.74 4.20
C GLN A 61 3.56 -13.75 3.35
N ALA A 62 3.52 -14.50 2.25
CA ALA A 62 2.39 -14.58 1.34
C ALA A 62 1.20 -15.27 2.02
N ALA A 63 0.36 -14.50 2.71
CA ALA A 63 -0.81 -14.98 3.42
C ALA A 63 -1.91 -15.45 2.45
N THR A 64 -2.71 -16.40 2.90
CA THR A 64 -3.94 -16.81 2.19
C THR A 64 -5.03 -15.74 2.28
N ASP A 65 -5.06 -14.98 3.37
CA ASP A 65 -5.88 -13.77 3.54
C ASP A 65 -5.14 -12.78 4.46
N PHE A 66 -4.61 -11.69 3.89
CA PHE A 66 -3.90 -10.68 4.68
C PHE A 66 -4.79 -10.02 5.72
N ALA A 67 -6.10 -9.91 5.49
CA ALA A 67 -7.03 -9.30 6.44
C ALA A 67 -7.18 -10.09 7.75
N ALA A 68 -6.78 -11.36 7.77
CA ALA A 68 -6.78 -12.23 8.95
C ALA A 68 -5.40 -12.33 9.64
N GLU A 69 -4.38 -11.65 9.13
CA GLU A 69 -3.02 -11.71 9.66
C GLU A 69 -2.81 -10.75 10.84
N PRO A 70 -1.71 -10.87 11.61
CA PRO A 70 -1.31 -9.85 12.56
C PRO A 70 -1.21 -8.45 11.92
N LEU A 71 -1.50 -7.42 12.71
CA LEU A 71 -1.63 -6.05 12.24
C LEU A 71 -0.40 -5.53 11.48
N ALA A 72 0.81 -5.99 11.86
CA ALA A 72 2.03 -5.64 11.14
C ALA A 72 2.04 -6.11 9.67
N LEU A 73 1.52 -7.32 9.40
CA LEU A 73 1.48 -7.88 8.05
C LEU A 73 0.31 -7.30 7.24
N GLN A 74 -0.80 -6.94 7.90
CA GLN A 74 -1.84 -6.11 7.29
C GLN A 74 -1.29 -4.74 6.87
N GLY A 75 -0.48 -4.10 7.72
CA GLY A 75 0.17 -2.83 7.40
C GLY A 75 1.14 -2.93 6.23
N LEU A 76 1.96 -4.00 6.17
CA LEU A 76 2.81 -4.26 5.00
C LEU A 76 1.97 -4.45 3.73
N PHE A 77 0.84 -5.14 3.81
CA PHE A 77 -0.07 -5.28 2.66
C PHE A 77 -0.62 -3.93 2.18
N VAL A 78 -1.02 -3.04 3.10
CA VAL A 78 -1.47 -1.67 2.76
C VAL A 78 -0.35 -0.84 2.13
N HIS A 79 0.89 -0.99 2.61
CA HIS A 79 2.07 -0.38 1.99
C HIS A 79 2.17 -0.76 0.50
N GLU A 80 2.13 -2.06 0.21
CA GLU A 80 2.25 -2.55 -1.17
C GLU A 80 1.04 -2.17 -2.04
N LEU A 81 -0.17 -2.15 -1.47
CA LEU A 81 -1.35 -1.61 -2.18
C LEU A 81 -1.16 -0.14 -2.57
N THR A 82 -0.43 0.64 -1.78
CA THR A 82 -0.14 2.05 -2.10
C THR A 82 0.68 2.15 -3.38
N HIS A 83 1.62 1.24 -3.62
CA HIS A 83 2.36 1.21 -4.88
C HIS A 83 1.50 0.80 -6.07
N VAL A 84 0.56 -0.12 -5.89
CA VAL A 84 -0.41 -0.43 -6.94
C VAL A 84 -1.32 0.77 -7.24
N TRP A 85 -1.80 1.44 -6.19
CA TRP A 85 -2.57 2.70 -6.32
C TRP A 85 -1.79 3.77 -7.06
N GLN A 86 -0.51 3.99 -6.72
CA GLN A 86 0.39 4.90 -7.44
C GLN A 86 0.45 4.53 -8.92
N ALA A 87 0.69 3.26 -9.25
CA ALA A 87 0.77 2.80 -10.63
C ALA A 87 -0.55 2.97 -11.40
N GLN A 88 -1.69 2.65 -10.77
CA GLN A 88 -3.01 2.82 -11.38
C GLN A 88 -3.33 4.30 -11.63
N ASN A 89 -2.82 5.20 -10.79
CA ASN A 89 -2.98 6.65 -10.89
C ASN A 89 -1.84 7.37 -11.64
N GLY A 90 -1.08 6.64 -12.47
CA GLY A 90 -0.15 7.21 -13.45
C GLY A 90 1.31 7.32 -13.02
N THR A 91 1.68 6.85 -11.82
CA THR A 91 3.07 6.83 -11.37
C THR A 91 3.85 5.70 -12.03
N ALA A 92 4.95 6.04 -12.71
CA ALA A 92 5.93 5.06 -13.18
C ALA A 92 6.82 4.62 -12.00
N LEU A 93 6.52 3.45 -11.41
CA LEU A 93 7.15 2.99 -10.16
C LEU A 93 8.68 2.88 -10.23
N LEU A 94 9.22 2.30 -11.31
CA LEU A 94 10.66 2.09 -11.43
C LEU A 94 11.48 3.41 -11.38
N PRO A 95 11.24 4.41 -12.25
CA PRO A 95 11.98 5.67 -12.17
C PRO A 95 11.68 6.45 -10.89
N ALA A 96 10.45 6.36 -10.36
CA ALA A 96 10.10 7.00 -9.09
C ALA A 96 10.88 6.40 -7.91
N LYS A 97 11.06 5.08 -7.88
CA LYS A 97 11.85 4.37 -6.88
C LYS A 97 13.33 4.71 -6.98
N ILE A 98 13.89 4.75 -8.19
CA ILE A 98 15.27 5.18 -8.43
C ILE A 98 15.49 6.61 -7.90
N ARG A 99 14.54 7.52 -8.14
CA ARG A 99 14.61 8.90 -7.62
C ARG A 99 14.50 8.98 -6.10
N ALA A 100 13.68 8.14 -5.48
CA ALA A 100 13.55 8.08 -4.02
C ALA A 100 14.84 7.54 -3.36
N GLY A 101 15.56 6.65 -4.05
CA GLY A 101 16.71 5.94 -3.52
C GLY A 101 16.30 4.74 -2.65
N ASP A 102 17.30 4.05 -2.10
CA ASP A 102 17.15 2.84 -1.29
C ASP A 102 17.60 3.01 0.18
N GLY A 103 18.16 4.17 0.52
CA GLY A 103 18.63 4.51 1.86
C GLY A 103 17.51 4.84 2.84
N ARG A 104 17.86 4.94 4.14
CA ARG A 104 16.92 5.25 5.24
C ARG A 104 16.09 6.51 5.01
N ALA A 105 16.64 7.51 4.32
CA ALA A 105 15.97 8.76 4.01
C ALA A 105 14.76 8.57 3.08
N ALA A 106 14.77 7.57 2.19
CA ALA A 106 13.66 7.26 1.30
C ALA A 106 12.38 6.88 2.08
N TYR A 107 12.53 6.36 3.30
CA TYR A 107 11.44 5.87 4.14
C TYR A 107 11.13 6.81 5.32
N ALA A 108 11.97 7.82 5.57
CA ALA A 108 11.77 8.78 6.64
C ALA A 108 10.87 9.92 6.15
N TYR A 109 9.85 10.28 6.93
CA TYR A 109 8.98 11.41 6.66
C TYR A 109 8.64 12.13 7.97
N ASP A 110 8.24 13.39 7.86
CA ASP A 110 7.68 14.19 8.93
C ASP A 110 6.33 14.74 8.46
N LEU A 111 5.27 14.53 9.23
CA LEU A 111 3.95 15.09 8.92
C LEU A 111 3.85 16.58 9.27
N PHE A 112 4.84 17.12 9.99
CA PHE A 112 4.81 18.49 10.53
C PHE A 112 5.76 19.44 9.80
N ASP A 113 6.43 18.99 8.73
CA ASP A 113 7.38 19.82 7.95
C ASP A 113 6.71 20.68 6.85
N GLY A 114 5.38 20.66 6.80
CA GLY A 114 4.56 21.48 5.90
C GLY A 114 4.37 20.90 4.50
N ARG A 115 5.01 19.78 4.15
CA ARG A 115 4.79 19.11 2.86
C ARG A 115 3.46 18.36 2.82
N GLY A 116 2.73 18.46 1.71
CA GLY A 116 1.53 17.67 1.47
C GLY A 116 1.85 16.23 1.04
N PHE A 117 0.83 15.37 0.99
CA PHE A 117 1.00 13.97 0.55
C PHE A 117 1.63 13.84 -0.85
N ALA A 118 1.27 14.74 -1.78
CA ALA A 118 1.79 14.72 -3.14
C ALA A 118 3.28 15.11 -3.25
N ASP A 119 3.81 15.82 -2.25
CA ASP A 119 5.22 16.24 -2.20
C ASP A 119 6.14 15.15 -1.62
N LEU A 120 5.55 14.10 -1.05
CA LEU A 120 6.28 12.93 -0.56
C LEU A 120 6.70 12.03 -1.73
N ASN A 121 7.86 11.40 -1.61
CA ASN A 121 8.27 10.36 -2.55
C ASN A 121 7.37 9.11 -2.42
N ILE A 122 7.49 8.17 -3.36
CA ILE A 122 6.57 7.03 -3.42
C ILE A 122 6.65 6.09 -2.22
N GLU A 123 7.83 5.93 -1.62
CA GLU A 123 8.05 5.09 -0.43
C GLU A 123 7.53 5.80 0.82
N GLN A 124 7.74 7.12 0.94
CA GLN A 124 7.16 7.95 2.00
C GLN A 124 5.62 7.93 1.98
N GLN A 125 5.00 8.05 0.80
CA GLN A 125 3.55 7.93 0.64
C GLN A 125 3.05 6.56 1.14
N ALA A 126 3.74 5.47 0.77
CA ALA A 126 3.41 4.12 1.22
C ALA A 126 3.60 3.95 2.74
N MET A 127 4.65 4.54 3.31
CA MET A 127 4.86 4.56 4.76
C MET A 127 3.79 5.37 5.49
N VAL A 128 3.31 6.49 4.93
CA VAL A 128 2.21 7.27 5.50
C VAL A 128 0.92 6.46 5.49
N ALA A 129 0.58 5.81 4.37
CA ALA A 129 -0.62 4.98 4.28
C ALA A 129 -0.57 3.78 5.24
N GLN A 130 0.57 3.09 5.31
CA GLN A 130 0.80 2.00 6.27
C GLN A 130 0.61 2.46 7.72
N HIS A 131 1.26 3.55 8.11
CA HIS A 131 1.17 4.04 9.48
C HIS A 131 -0.21 4.57 9.83
N ALA A 132 -0.89 5.24 8.90
CA ALA A 132 -2.28 5.68 9.09
C ALA A 132 -3.20 4.48 9.37
N PHE A 133 -3.05 3.39 8.60
CA PHE A 133 -3.76 2.14 8.82
C PHE A 133 -3.45 1.51 10.19
N LEU A 134 -2.17 1.40 10.54
CA LEU A 134 -1.76 0.85 11.84
C LEU A 134 -2.33 1.69 13.01
N ALA A 135 -2.27 3.02 12.89
CA ALA A 135 -2.77 3.95 13.89
C ALA A 135 -4.30 3.88 14.03
N SER A 136 -5.05 3.72 12.93
CA SER A 136 -6.52 3.56 12.96
C SER A 136 -6.95 2.26 13.65
N ARG A 137 -6.04 1.29 13.77
CA ARG A 137 -6.22 0.02 14.50
C ARG A 137 -5.62 0.04 15.91
N GLY A 138 -5.19 1.20 16.41
CA GLY A 138 -4.71 1.37 17.77
C GLY A 138 -3.24 0.94 17.99
N ALA A 139 -2.45 0.76 16.93
CA ALA A 139 -1.02 0.52 17.10
C ALA A 139 -0.34 1.73 17.76
N ALA A 140 0.53 1.47 18.73
CA ALA A 140 1.35 2.50 19.36
C ALA A 140 2.44 2.98 18.39
N LEU A 141 2.19 4.09 17.71
CA LEU A 141 3.15 4.76 16.84
C LEU A 141 3.64 6.07 17.46
N ARG A 142 4.78 6.58 16.98
CA ARG A 142 5.32 7.89 17.40
C ARG A 142 4.38 9.06 17.07
N ILE A 143 3.59 8.93 16.01
CA ILE A 143 2.67 9.95 15.52
C ILE A 143 1.23 9.49 15.80
N PRO A 144 0.37 10.33 16.40
CA PRO A 144 -1.02 9.98 16.68
C PRO A 144 -1.87 9.75 15.41
N ALA A 145 -2.87 8.88 15.50
CA ALA A 145 -3.77 8.54 14.38
C ALA A 145 -4.42 9.77 13.71
N LEU A 146 -4.86 10.75 14.51
CA LEU A 146 -5.50 11.97 14.00
C LEU A 146 -4.60 12.80 13.08
N ALA A 147 -3.28 12.76 13.27
CA ALA A 147 -2.33 13.51 12.44
C ALA A 147 -2.28 13.00 10.99
N TYR A 148 -2.67 11.74 10.75
CA TYR A 148 -2.70 11.17 9.41
C TYR A 148 -3.91 11.57 8.57
N GLY A 149 -4.97 12.09 9.20
CA GLY A 149 -6.25 12.38 8.53
C GLY A 149 -6.12 13.30 7.31
N ALA A 150 -5.31 14.35 7.39
CA ALA A 150 -5.08 15.28 6.29
C ALA A 150 -4.33 14.63 5.10
N TYR A 151 -3.46 13.66 5.37
CA TYR A 151 -2.69 12.96 4.34
C TYR A 151 -3.50 11.88 3.64
N LEU A 152 -4.47 11.26 4.32
CA LEU A 152 -5.39 10.29 3.71
C LEU A 152 -6.26 10.92 2.62
N ALA A 153 -6.54 12.23 2.69
CA ALA A 153 -7.21 12.95 1.59
C ALA A 153 -6.39 12.88 0.28
N GLY A 154 -5.07 12.74 0.35
CA GLY A 154 -4.20 12.56 -0.82
C GLY A 154 -4.34 11.21 -1.53
N LEU A 155 -4.96 10.22 -0.88
CA LEU A 155 -5.27 8.92 -1.49
C LEU A 155 -6.60 8.92 -2.26
N ALA A 156 -7.41 9.96 -2.09
CA ALA A 156 -8.68 10.11 -2.79
C ALA A 156 -8.47 10.16 -4.32
N PRO A 157 -9.50 9.80 -5.11
CA PRO A 157 -9.43 9.91 -6.55
C PRO A 157 -9.06 11.35 -6.94
N ARG A 158 -8.03 11.52 -7.78
CA ARG A 158 -7.79 12.84 -8.39
C ARG A 158 -9.02 13.16 -9.21
N GLN A 159 -9.73 14.25 -8.89
CA GLN A 159 -10.76 14.75 -9.78
C GLN A 159 -10.10 15.00 -11.14
N SER A 160 -10.61 14.34 -12.19
CA SER A 160 -10.17 14.63 -13.54
C SER A 160 -10.66 16.03 -13.88
N ASP A 161 -9.76 17.00 -14.02
CA ASP A 161 -10.01 18.28 -14.71
C ASP A 161 -10.17 18.05 -16.22
N LYS A 162 -11.05 17.12 -16.63
CA LYS A 162 -11.53 17.10 -18.00
C LYS A 162 -12.74 18.01 -18.06
N PRO A 163 -12.71 19.13 -18.81
CA PRO A 163 -13.93 19.85 -19.11
C PRO A 163 -14.90 18.86 -19.74
N ARG A 164 -16.09 18.74 -19.15
CA ARG A 164 -17.21 18.07 -19.83
C ARG A 164 -17.53 18.95 -21.03
N ASN A 165 -17.11 18.53 -22.21
CA ASN A 165 -17.67 19.06 -23.44
C ASN A 165 -19.16 18.70 -23.41
N VAL A 166 -19.97 19.74 -23.19
CA VAL A 166 -21.42 19.75 -23.45
C VAL A 166 -21.61 19.86 -24.95
#